data_AF-U2T3K1-F1
#
_entry.id   AF-U2T3K1-F1
#
_cell.length_a   1.000
_cell.length_b   1.000
_cell.length_c   1.000
_cell.angle_alpha   90.00
_cell.angle_beta   90.00
_cell.angle_gamma   90.00
#
_symmetry.space_group_name_H-M   'P 1'
#
loop_
_entity.id
_entity.type
_entity.pdbx_description
1 polymer ?
#
loop_
_entity_poly.entity_id
_entity_poly.type
_entity_poly.pdbx_seq_one_letter_code
_entity_poly.pdbx_strand_id
1 'polypeptide(L)'
;MLSRLAAEFAAEIKNHDWSDAPYRTDQAGHSRLDDDEEQRSDQVLSDEETGRVKTNVAWVVGQVLLHADPNFDIREFAHACDLPRALRYGPNGQPSDAVLEGIRRDDDGEVSTP
;
A
#
# COMPACT_ATOMS: atom_id res chain seq x y z
N MET A 1 -5.87 0.11 -16.72
CA MET A 1 -7.00 -0.46 -15.96
C MET A 1 -6.47 -1.67 -15.22
N LEU A 2 -6.55 -1.67 -13.90
CA LEU A 2 -6.08 -2.78 -13.08
C LEU A 2 -6.80 -4.09 -13.41
N SER A 3 -6.08 -5.21 -13.31
CA SER A 3 -6.71 -6.54 -13.29
C SER A 3 -7.65 -6.63 -12.09
N ARG A 4 -8.65 -7.52 -12.16
CA ARG A 4 -9.61 -7.71 -11.04
C ARG A 4 -8.89 -7.96 -9.72
N LEU A 5 -7.89 -8.84 -9.72
CA LEU A 5 -7.14 -9.20 -8.51
C LEU A 5 -6.36 -8.00 -7.95
N ALA A 6 -5.71 -7.22 -8.81
CA ALA A 6 -5.02 -6.01 -8.37
C ALA A 6 -6.00 -4.94 -7.83
N ALA A 7 -7.16 -4.79 -8.46
CA ALA A 7 -8.19 -3.87 -7.97
C ALA A 7 -8.73 -4.30 -6.59
N GLU A 8 -8.96 -5.60 -6.38
CA GLU A 8 -9.39 -6.16 -5.09
C GLU A 8 -8.32 -5.99 -4.01
N PHE A 9 -7.03 -6.25 -4.31
CA PHE A 9 -5.94 -5.95 -3.38
C PHE A 9 -5.84 -4.47 -3.04
N ALA A 10 -5.95 -3.60 -4.03
CA ALA A 10 -5.89 -2.15 -3.80
C ALA A 10 -7.06 -1.67 -2.92
N ALA A 11 -8.26 -2.19 -3.15
CA ALA A 11 -9.44 -1.86 -2.36
C ALA A 11 -9.27 -2.29 -0.89
N GLU A 12 -8.76 -3.51 -0.66
CA GLU A 12 -8.49 -3.99 0.70
C GLU A 12 -7.42 -3.13 1.38
N ILE A 13 -6.30 -2.85 0.70
CA ILE A 13 -5.24 -1.98 1.24
C ILE A 13 -5.77 -0.58 1.57
N LYS A 14 -6.66 -0.04 0.72
CA LYS A 14 -7.24 1.27 0.97
C LYS A 14 -8.14 1.29 2.20
N ASN A 15 -8.97 0.27 2.37
CA ASN A 15 -10.03 0.21 3.38
C ASN A 15 -9.55 -0.29 4.74
N HIS A 16 -8.42 -1.00 4.79
CA HIS A 16 -7.83 -1.49 6.04
C HIS A 16 -7.45 -0.34 6.98
N ASP A 17 -7.70 -0.52 8.27
CA ASP A 17 -7.27 0.42 9.30
C ASP A 17 -5.80 0.19 9.66
N TRP A 18 -4.93 0.99 9.05
CA TRP A 18 -3.48 0.89 9.28
C TRP A 18 -3.02 1.57 10.57
N SER A 19 -3.89 2.35 11.23
CA SER A 19 -3.48 3.23 12.32
C SER A 19 -3.09 2.46 13.58
N ASP A 20 -3.67 1.28 13.81
CA ASP A 20 -3.34 0.43 14.96
C ASP A 20 -2.75 -0.93 14.55
N ALA A 21 -2.58 -1.17 13.24
CA ALA A 21 -2.10 -2.43 12.67
C ALA A 21 -0.80 -2.98 13.32
N PRO A 22 0.22 -2.19 13.67
CA PRO A 22 1.44 -2.73 14.29
C PRO A 22 1.25 -3.24 15.73
N TYR A 23 0.17 -2.83 16.40
CA TYR A 23 -0.07 -3.12 17.80
C TYR A 23 -1.09 -4.26 18.02
N ARG A 24 -1.71 -4.74 16.93
CA ARG A 24 -2.67 -5.85 16.92
C ARG A 24 -2.14 -7.01 16.06
N THR A 25 -2.37 -8.25 16.49
CA THR A 25 -1.99 -9.46 15.73
C THR A 25 -3.21 -10.24 15.23
N ASP A 26 -4.39 -9.91 15.73
CA ASP A 26 -5.68 -10.48 15.37
C ASP A 26 -6.58 -9.45 14.68
N GLN A 27 -7.65 -9.96 14.05
CA GLN A 27 -8.72 -9.13 13.51
C GLN A 27 -8.27 -8.12 12.43
N ALA A 28 -7.42 -8.56 11.49
CA ALA A 28 -6.92 -7.75 10.39
C ALA A 28 -8.00 -7.20 9.42
N GLY A 29 -9.29 -7.47 9.63
CA GLY A 29 -10.39 -6.89 8.86
C GLY A 29 -11.22 -5.86 9.65
N HIS A 30 -10.84 -5.55 10.88
CA HIS A 30 -11.58 -4.62 11.71
C HIS A 30 -11.21 -3.17 11.42
N SER A 31 -12.14 -2.27 11.75
CA SER A 31 -11.89 -0.86 11.85
C SER A 31 -11.95 -0.45 13.31
N ARG A 32 -10.98 0.33 13.77
CA ARG A 32 -10.97 0.86 15.14
C ARG A 32 -12.25 1.66 15.46
N LEU A 33 -12.89 2.26 14.44
CA LEU A 33 -14.15 2.99 14.61
C LEU A 33 -15.31 2.08 15.06
N ASP A 34 -15.27 0.81 14.67
CA ASP A 34 -16.30 -0.19 14.95
C ASP A 34 -15.94 -1.06 16.16
N ASP A 35 -14.67 -1.06 16.60
CA ASP A 35 -14.18 -1.81 17.75
C ASP A 35 -14.67 -1.20 19.08
N ASP A 36 -15.03 -2.08 20.04
CA ASP A 36 -15.30 -1.71 21.43
C ASP A 36 -14.04 -1.14 22.09
N GLU A 37 -14.19 -0.27 23.10
CA GLU A 37 -13.06 0.41 23.77
C GLU A 37 -12.01 -0.58 24.31
N GLU A 38 -12.44 -1.74 24.81
CA GLU A 38 -11.58 -2.79 25.36
C GLU A 38 -10.74 -3.53 24.30
N GLN A 39 -11.12 -3.44 23.02
CA GLN A 39 -10.46 -4.12 21.90
C GLN A 39 -9.48 -3.19 21.17
N ARG A 40 -9.54 -1.89 21.46
CA ARG A 40 -8.69 -0.88 20.83
C ARG A 40 -7.30 -0.88 21.43
N SER A 41 -6.28 -0.83 20.58
CA SER A 41 -4.91 -0.60 21.04
C SER A 41 -4.78 0.77 21.73
N ASP A 42 -4.02 0.82 22.81
CA ASP A 42 -3.69 2.08 23.51
C ASP A 42 -2.85 3.03 22.65
N GLN A 43 -2.05 2.46 21.74
CA GLN A 43 -1.18 3.17 20.82
C GLN A 43 -1.79 3.20 19.42
N VAL A 44 -1.65 4.34 18.75
CA VAL A 44 -2.10 4.55 17.38
C VAL A 44 -1.00 5.34 16.65
N LEU A 45 -0.74 4.94 15.41
CA LEU A 45 0.14 5.63 14.50
C LEU A 45 -0.42 7.00 14.12
N SER A 46 0.47 7.96 13.91
CA SER A 46 0.12 9.20 13.22
C SER A 46 -0.29 8.94 11.75
N ASP A 47 -0.94 9.90 11.11
CA ASP A 47 -1.30 9.82 9.69
C ASP A 47 -0.07 9.55 8.79
N GLU A 48 1.08 10.14 9.14
CA GLU A 48 2.32 9.94 8.40
C GLU A 48 2.84 8.51 8.55
N GLU A 49 2.87 7.97 9.77
CA GLU A 49 3.27 6.60 10.04
C GLU A 49 2.32 5.58 9.40
N THR A 50 1.01 5.84 9.52
CA THR A 50 -0.07 5.08 8.85
C THR A 50 0.16 5.04 7.34
N GLY A 51 0.47 6.19 6.74
CA GLY A 51 0.80 6.30 5.32
C GLY A 51 2.02 5.48 4.94
N ARG A 52 3.09 5.48 5.75
CA ARG A 52 4.30 4.68 5.51
C ARG A 52 4.02 3.18 5.56
N VAL A 53 3.23 2.70 6.53
CA VAL A 53 2.85 1.27 6.61
C VAL A 53 2.05 0.87 5.39
N LYS A 54 1.00 1.63 5.05
CA LYS A 54 0.17 1.40 3.85
C LYS A 54 1.01 1.36 2.58
N THR A 55 1.95 2.29 2.42
CA THR A 55 2.89 2.32 1.30
C THR A 55 3.75 1.07 1.23
N ASN A 56 4.35 0.65 2.35
CA ASN A 56 5.21 -0.54 2.37
C ASN A 56 4.43 -1.80 1.97
N VAL A 57 3.20 -1.95 2.46
CA VAL A 57 2.34 -3.08 2.07
C VAL A 57 2.00 -3.02 0.58
N ALA A 58 1.62 -1.85 0.07
CA ALA A 58 1.34 -1.68 -1.36
C ALA A 58 2.55 -1.99 -2.24
N TRP A 59 3.78 -1.67 -1.80
CA TRP A 59 4.99 -2.06 -2.52
C TRP A 59 5.23 -3.56 -2.50
N VAL A 60 5.04 -4.23 -1.36
CA VAL A 60 5.19 -5.70 -1.27
C VAL A 60 4.21 -6.40 -2.21
N VAL A 61 2.94 -5.97 -2.21
CA VAL A 61 1.93 -6.53 -3.13
C VAL A 61 2.25 -6.16 -4.57
N GLY A 62 2.65 -4.92 -4.83
CA GLY A 62 3.05 -4.42 -6.15
C GLY A 62 4.23 -5.19 -6.75
N GLN A 63 5.21 -5.60 -5.93
CA GLN A 63 6.33 -6.45 -6.37
C GLN A 63 5.82 -7.76 -6.98
N VAL A 64 4.89 -8.44 -6.28
CA VAL A 64 4.34 -9.72 -6.73
C VAL A 64 3.50 -9.52 -8.00
N LEU A 65 2.69 -8.45 -8.04
CA LEU A 65 1.85 -8.15 -9.20
C LEU A 65 2.69 -7.81 -10.44
N LEU A 66 3.75 -7.02 -10.30
CA LEU A 66 4.70 -6.74 -11.38
C LEU A 66 5.44 -8.00 -11.85
N HIS A 67 5.85 -8.87 -10.93
CA HIS A 67 6.48 -10.13 -11.29
C HIS A 67 5.53 -11.05 -12.06
N ALA A 68 4.25 -11.11 -11.64
CA ALA A 68 3.23 -11.93 -12.29
C ALA A 68 2.78 -11.38 -13.66
N ASP A 69 2.74 -10.05 -13.81
CA ASP A 69 2.41 -9.37 -15.07
C ASP A 69 3.35 -8.16 -15.27
N PRO A 70 4.36 -8.27 -16.15
CA PRO A 70 5.27 -7.17 -16.45
C PRO A 70 4.58 -5.92 -17.03
N ASN A 71 3.35 -6.02 -17.54
CA ASN A 71 2.58 -4.88 -18.05
C ASN A 71 1.74 -4.19 -16.96
N PHE A 72 1.80 -4.66 -15.72
CA PHE A 72 1.05 -4.11 -14.60
C PHE A 72 1.39 -2.64 -14.34
N ASP A 73 0.36 -1.78 -14.29
CA ASP A 73 0.52 -0.36 -14.00
C ASP A 73 0.54 -0.12 -12.48
N ILE A 74 1.75 -0.10 -11.93
CA ILE A 74 1.97 0.18 -10.50
C ILE A 74 1.53 1.59 -10.09
N ARG A 75 1.53 2.58 -10.99
CA ARG A 75 1.09 3.94 -10.64
C ARG A 75 -0.42 4.00 -10.51
N GLU A 76 -1.15 3.30 -11.38
CA GLU A 76 -2.60 3.11 -11.25
C GLU A 76 -2.93 2.37 -9.95
N PHE A 77 -2.16 1.33 -9.60
CA PHE A 77 -2.32 0.59 -8.35
C PHE A 77 -2.07 1.44 -7.11
N ALA A 78 -1.00 2.23 -7.10
CA ALA A 78 -0.70 3.18 -6.02
C ALA A 78 -1.83 4.20 -5.81
N HIS A 79 -2.50 4.61 -6.89
CA HIS A 79 -3.71 5.43 -6.82
C HIS A 79 -4.88 4.71 -6.19
N ALA A 80 -5.14 3.48 -6.63
CA ALA A 80 -6.25 2.67 -6.14
C ALA A 80 -6.08 2.33 -4.64
N CYS A 81 -4.84 2.14 -4.18
CA CYS A 81 -4.51 1.93 -2.76
C CYS A 81 -4.65 3.21 -1.91
N ASP A 82 -4.87 4.37 -2.53
CA ASP A 82 -4.86 5.69 -1.90
C ASP A 82 -3.57 5.99 -1.13
N LEU A 83 -2.43 5.77 -1.78
CA LEU A 83 -1.13 6.09 -1.18
C LEU A 83 -0.97 7.61 -0.96
N PRO A 84 -0.11 8.05 -0.02
CA PRO A 84 0.17 9.46 0.20
C PRO A 84 0.45 10.25 -1.10
N ARG A 85 -0.09 11.47 -1.22
CA ARG A 85 0.04 12.29 -2.43
C ARG A 85 1.49 12.49 -2.84
N ALA A 86 2.39 12.72 -1.89
CA ALA A 86 3.81 12.95 -2.14
C ALA A 86 4.49 11.79 -2.88
N LEU A 87 3.97 10.56 -2.73
CA LEU A 87 4.46 9.39 -3.47
C LEU A 87 3.88 9.32 -4.87
N ARG A 88 2.61 9.68 -5.06
CA ARG A 88 1.93 9.61 -6.37
C ARG A 88 2.27 10.77 -7.28
N TYR A 89 2.53 11.94 -6.71
CA TYR A 89 2.65 13.19 -7.44
C TYR A 89 3.71 14.11 -6.85
N GLY A 90 4.47 14.75 -7.75
CA GLY A 90 5.38 15.82 -7.35
C GLY A 90 4.67 17.15 -7.04
N PRO A 91 5.45 18.21 -6.76
CA PRO A 91 4.91 19.52 -6.40
C PRO A 91 4.00 20.11 -7.48
N ASN A 92 4.30 19.91 -8.76
CA ASN A 92 3.54 20.47 -9.89
C ASN A 92 2.45 19.52 -10.41
N GLY A 93 2.14 18.44 -9.68
CA GLY A 93 1.08 17.49 -10.05
C GLY A 93 1.47 16.44 -11.11
N GLN A 94 2.72 16.44 -11.57
CA GLN A 94 3.25 15.38 -12.43
C GLN A 94 3.33 14.05 -11.65
N PRO A 95 3.18 12.89 -12.32
CA PRO A 95 3.43 11.59 -11.70
C PRO A 95 4.84 11.55 -11.08
N SER A 96 4.92 11.01 -9.87
CA SER A 96 6.20 10.84 -9.17
C SER A 96 6.77 9.44 -9.41
N ASP A 97 8.09 9.35 -9.50
CA ASP A 97 8.81 8.08 -9.59
C ASP A 97 9.03 7.44 -8.22
N ALA A 98 8.70 8.13 -7.12
CA ALA A 98 8.81 7.58 -5.77
C ALA A 98 7.99 6.30 -5.59
N VAL A 99 6.87 6.12 -6.31
CA VAL A 99 6.11 4.85 -6.35
C VAL A 99 6.96 3.67 -6.84
N LEU A 100 7.94 3.91 -7.72
CA LEU A 100 8.82 2.88 -8.27
C LEU A 100 9.98 2.52 -7.33
N GLU A 101 10.38 3.43 -6.44
CA GLU A 101 11.57 3.26 -5.58
C GLU A 101 11.45 2.09 -4.60
N GLY A 102 10.22 1.68 -4.24
CA GLY A 102 9.98 0.51 -3.40
C GLY A 102 10.01 -0.84 -4.11
N ILE A 103 10.17 -0.86 -5.45
CA ILE A 103 10.22 -2.09 -6.24
C ILE A 103 11.65 -2.56 -6.39
N ARG A 104 11.89 -3.81 -6.01
CA ARG A 104 13.19 -4.47 -6.17
C ARG A 104 13.38 -4.87 -7.62
N ARG A 105 14.53 -4.48 -8.16
CA ARG A 105 15.01 -4.85 -9.49
C ARG A 105 16.39 -5.48 -9.37
N ASP A 106 16.69 -6.41 -10.27
CA ASP A 106 18.03 -6.99 -10.38
C ASP A 106 19.00 -6.09 -11.17
N ASP A 107 20.22 -6.58 -11.37
CA ASP A 107 21.29 -5.85 -12.08
C ASP A 107 20.96 -5.57 -13.56
N ASP A 108 20.07 -6.36 -14.15
CA ASP A 108 19.58 -6.19 -15.52
C ASP A 108 18.38 -5.21 -15.59
N GLY A 109 17.90 -4.74 -14.44
CA GLY A 109 16.77 -3.82 -14.30
C GLY A 109 15.41 -4.53 -14.34
N GLU A 110 15.37 -5.85 -14.34
CA GLU A 110 14.16 -6.64 -14.33
C GLU A 110 13.58 -6.73 -12.91
N VAL A 111 12.25 -6.89 -12.82
CA VAL A 111 11.57 -6.98 -11.51
C VAL A 111 12.02 -8.28 -10.82
N SER A 112 12.60 -8.13 -9.63
CA SER A 112 13.12 -9.27 -8.87
C SER A 112 12.01 -10.27 -8.53
N THR A 113 12.38 -11.55 -8.47
CA THR A 113 11.49 -12.60 -7.97
C THR A 113 11.08 -12.34 -6.51
N PRO A 114 9.80 -12.59 -6.14
CA PRO A 114 9.30 -12.38 -4.79
C PRO A 114 10.04 -13.16 -3.69
#